data_AF-A0A1V6S703-F1
#
_entry.id   AF-A0A1V6S703-F1
#
_cell.length_a   1.000
_cell.length_b   1.000
_cell.length_c   1.000
_cell.angle_alpha   90.00
_cell.angle_beta   90.00
_cell.angle_gamma   90.00
#
_symmetry.space_group_name_H-M   'P 1'
#
loop_
_entity.id
_entity.type
_entity.pdbx_description
1 polymer ?
#
loop_
_entity_poly.entity_id
_entity_poly.type
_entity_poly.pdbx_seq_one_letter_code
_entity_poly.pdbx_strand_id
1 'polypeptide(L)'
;MAAKFTVGQVPAMFARRQQKVFGVGRRLQSTSHTIQNPAYPLYPSVAQLLREKGIPKSDISKIPASGPKGRLLKGDVLAYIGQIPADYPSTQAATLAKLSHLDLSNIKIAPAPAAPVAAAEEIVAKPLPMTSVAISISLAAVLSTQKKLQDNLGVTVPLSRFLAVATDLANDDLPRLASFKPSADELFDEVLGAEPIKTSRGDYIPELNAFDAPKTVRSQPVTEDLIDFLSAKSSKKSVPKSSVEGSSDVASNVFSLTIPVGEEIRAKAFLERIKTLLSVEPARLVL
;
A
#
# COMPACT_ATOMS: atom_id res chain seq x y z
N MET A 1 13.50 53.61 -32.14
CA MET A 1 14.38 52.73 -32.94
C MET A 1 14.95 51.66 -32.01
N ALA A 2 14.41 50.43 -32.11
CA ALA A 2 14.70 49.36 -31.16
C ALA A 2 15.97 48.58 -31.57
N ALA A 3 16.90 48.45 -30.63
CA ALA A 3 18.13 47.68 -30.80
C ALA A 3 17.83 46.17 -30.75
N LYS A 4 18.30 45.45 -31.76
CA LYS A 4 18.15 44.01 -31.92
C LYS A 4 19.23 43.31 -31.08
N PHE A 5 18.84 42.60 -30.02
CA PHE A 5 19.72 41.68 -29.33
C PHE A 5 19.80 40.37 -30.13
N THR A 6 21.00 40.05 -30.62
CA THR A 6 21.33 38.75 -31.21
C THR A 6 21.62 37.76 -30.07
N VAL A 7 20.80 36.72 -29.94
CA VAL A 7 21.00 35.69 -28.92
C VAL A 7 22.20 34.83 -29.31
N GLY A 8 23.13 34.76 -28.35
CA GLY A 8 24.46 34.19 -28.44
C GLY A 8 24.54 32.76 -28.96
N GLN A 9 25.65 32.53 -29.64
CA GLN A 9 26.22 31.22 -29.94
C GLN A 9 26.40 30.42 -28.65
N VAL A 10 25.84 29.21 -28.62
CA VAL A 10 26.12 28.22 -27.57
C VAL A 10 27.39 27.46 -27.96
N PRO A 11 28.40 27.33 -27.07
CA PRO A 11 29.63 26.60 -27.37
C PRO A 11 29.34 25.10 -27.63
N ALA A 12 29.96 24.58 -28.69
CA ALA A 12 29.79 23.23 -29.23
C ALA A 12 30.16 22.06 -28.28
N MET A 13 30.52 22.33 -27.02
CA MET A 13 30.95 21.34 -26.04
C MET A 13 29.80 20.66 -25.27
N PHE A 14 28.57 21.18 -25.35
CA PHE A 14 27.39 20.56 -24.71
C PHE A 14 26.50 19.74 -25.67
N ALA A 15 26.88 19.63 -26.96
CA ALA A 15 26.09 18.93 -27.97
C ALA A 15 26.36 17.41 -28.07
N ARG A 16 27.14 16.82 -27.15
CA ARG A 16 27.51 15.40 -27.18
C ARG A 16 26.94 14.60 -26.01
N ARG A 17 25.63 14.58 -25.84
CA ARG A 17 24.92 13.50 -25.09
C ARG A 17 23.40 13.52 -25.22
N GLN A 18 22.88 13.96 -26.36
CA GLN A 18 21.49 13.63 -26.69
C GLN A 18 21.49 12.18 -27.21
N GLN A 19 20.93 11.27 -26.42
CA GLN A 19 20.59 9.94 -26.92
C GLN A 19 19.74 10.14 -28.17
N LYS A 20 20.19 9.63 -29.31
CA LYS A 20 19.34 9.52 -30.51
C LYS A 20 18.14 8.70 -30.09
N VAL A 21 17.03 9.37 -29.77
CA VAL A 21 15.73 8.74 -29.66
C VAL A 21 15.53 8.06 -31.00
N PHE A 22 15.52 6.73 -30.98
CA PHE A 22 15.32 5.90 -32.16
C PHE A 22 14.15 6.48 -32.94
N GLY A 23 14.41 6.82 -34.20
CA GLY A 23 13.45 7.44 -35.07
C GLY A 23 12.13 6.69 -35.03
N VAL A 24 11.07 7.46 -34.79
CA VAL A 24 9.69 7.29 -35.26
C VAL A 24 9.45 5.93 -35.90
N GLY A 25 8.71 5.08 -35.19
CA GLY A 25 8.35 3.74 -35.62
C GLY A 25 8.02 3.69 -37.10
N ARG A 26 8.65 2.75 -37.82
CA ARG A 26 8.30 2.45 -39.22
C ARG A 26 6.79 2.33 -39.30
N ARG A 27 6.13 3.32 -39.89
CA ARG A 27 4.73 3.22 -40.29
C ARG A 27 4.65 2.04 -41.24
N LEU A 28 4.06 0.93 -40.78
CA LEU A 28 3.65 -0.16 -41.64
C LEU A 28 2.41 0.29 -42.42
N GLN A 29 2.60 1.27 -43.31
CA GLN A 29 1.58 1.65 -44.29
C GLN A 29 1.74 0.73 -45.50
N SER A 30 1.12 -0.46 -45.43
CA SER A 30 0.79 -1.25 -46.62
C SER A 30 -0.61 -0.85 -47.08
N THR A 31 -0.73 0.26 -47.79
CA THR A 31 -2.00 0.76 -48.35
C THR A 31 -2.37 0.10 -49.69
N SER A 32 -1.92 -1.12 -49.94
CA SER A 32 -2.32 -1.89 -51.12
C SER A 32 -3.01 -3.17 -50.69
N HIS A 33 -4.35 -3.19 -50.79
CA HIS A 33 -5.14 -4.41 -50.69
C HIS A 33 -4.60 -5.41 -51.72
N THR A 34 -3.86 -6.40 -51.24
CA THR A 34 -3.25 -7.41 -52.08
C THR A 34 -3.95 -8.73 -51.81
N ILE A 35 -4.05 -9.59 -52.80
CA ILE A 35 -4.54 -10.96 -52.59
C ILE A 35 -3.50 -11.72 -51.76
N GLN A 36 -3.98 -12.71 -51.01
CA GLN A 36 -3.18 -13.70 -50.30
C GLN A 36 -1.96 -14.15 -51.10
N ASN A 37 -0.76 -13.91 -50.56
CA ASN A 37 0.46 -14.47 -51.13
C ASN A 37 0.62 -15.94 -50.70
N PRO A 38 0.56 -16.92 -51.63
CA PRO A 38 0.67 -18.33 -51.29
C PRO A 38 2.04 -18.75 -50.74
N ALA A 39 3.06 -17.88 -50.86
CA ALA A 39 4.39 -18.11 -50.29
C ALA A 39 4.40 -18.09 -48.74
N TYR A 40 3.37 -17.54 -48.10
CA TYR A 40 3.26 -17.48 -46.64
C TYR A 40 2.16 -18.40 -46.12
N PRO A 41 2.44 -19.31 -45.18
CA PRO A 41 1.42 -20.13 -44.56
C PRO A 41 0.45 -19.29 -43.74
N LEU A 42 -0.79 -19.77 -43.64
CA LEU A 42 -1.83 -19.16 -42.80
C LEU A 42 -1.45 -19.28 -41.33
N TYR A 43 -1.78 -18.26 -40.53
CA TYR A 43 -1.67 -18.36 -39.08
C TYR A 43 -2.65 -19.40 -38.52
N PRO A 44 -2.30 -20.09 -37.41
CA PRO A 44 -3.19 -21.09 -36.81
C PRO A 44 -4.55 -20.51 -36.42
N SER A 45 -4.57 -19.29 -35.88
CA SER A 45 -5.78 -18.57 -35.50
C SER A 45 -6.68 -18.26 -36.70
N VAL A 46 -6.07 -17.93 -37.85
CA VAL A 46 -6.79 -17.66 -39.10
C VAL A 46 -7.33 -18.95 -39.71
N ALA A 47 -6.52 -20.01 -39.72
CA ALA A 47 -6.95 -21.33 -40.20
C ALA A 47 -8.10 -21.91 -39.37
N GLN A 48 -8.05 -21.74 -38.04
CA GLN A 48 -9.13 -22.12 -37.14
C GLN A 48 -10.40 -21.32 -37.43
N LEU A 49 -10.31 -20.00 -37.56
CA LEU A 49 -11.45 -19.13 -37.85
C LEU A 49 -12.11 -19.47 -39.18
N LEU A 50 -11.31 -19.69 -40.24
CA LEU A 50 -11.83 -20.11 -41.56
C LEU A 50 -12.61 -21.42 -41.45
N ARG A 51 -12.12 -22.38 -40.66
CA ARG A 51 -12.80 -23.66 -40.42
C ARG A 51 -14.09 -23.48 -39.62
N GLU A 52 -14.07 -22.69 -38.56
CA GLU A 52 -15.24 -22.39 -37.72
C GLU A 52 -16.35 -21.67 -38.49
N LYS A 53 -15.98 -20.81 -39.44
CA LYS A 53 -16.90 -20.04 -40.26
C LYS A 53 -17.25 -20.72 -41.59
N GLY A 54 -16.75 -21.94 -41.82
CA GLY A 54 -17.08 -22.75 -42.99
C GLY A 54 -16.57 -22.18 -44.31
N ILE A 55 -15.53 -21.35 -44.30
CA ILE A 55 -14.98 -20.74 -45.52
C ILE A 55 -14.02 -21.75 -46.19
N PRO A 56 -14.31 -22.20 -47.42
CA PRO A 56 -13.46 -23.16 -48.13
C PRO A 56 -12.15 -22.51 -48.56
N LYS A 57 -11.11 -23.34 -48.73
CA LYS A 57 -9.77 -22.88 -49.11
C LYS A 57 -9.72 -22.10 -50.44
N SER A 58 -10.69 -22.33 -51.31
CA SER A 58 -10.85 -21.62 -52.58
C SER A 58 -11.23 -20.15 -52.42
N ASP A 59 -11.97 -19.81 -51.36
CA ASP A 59 -12.43 -18.44 -51.13
C ASP A 59 -11.37 -17.57 -50.45
N ILE A 60 -10.29 -18.18 -49.97
CA ILE A 60 -9.14 -17.47 -49.37
C ILE A 60 -8.56 -16.45 -50.34
N SER A 61 -8.49 -16.76 -51.63
CA SER A 61 -8.00 -15.85 -52.67
C SER A 61 -8.91 -14.65 -52.95
N LYS A 62 -10.15 -14.67 -52.47
CA LYS A 62 -11.10 -13.55 -52.62
C LYS A 62 -11.00 -12.56 -51.45
N ILE A 63 -10.37 -12.94 -50.35
CA ILE A 63 -10.26 -12.11 -49.16
C ILE A 63 -9.10 -11.11 -49.35
N PRO A 64 -9.36 -9.79 -49.23
CA PRO A 64 -8.30 -8.79 -49.33
C PRO A 64 -7.35 -8.92 -48.14
N ALA A 65 -6.06 -9.10 -48.40
CA ALA A 65 -5.04 -9.22 -47.38
C ALA A 65 -4.43 -7.83 -47.07
N SER A 66 -4.50 -7.40 -45.81
CA SER A 66 -3.91 -6.14 -45.35
C SER A 66 -2.56 -6.35 -44.63
N GLY A 67 -2.20 -7.60 -44.33
CA GLY A 67 -0.97 -7.93 -43.62
C GLY A 67 0.31 -7.68 -44.43
N PRO A 68 1.46 -7.56 -43.74
CA PRO A 68 2.74 -7.33 -44.40
C PRO A 68 3.04 -8.44 -45.41
N LYS A 69 3.46 -8.04 -46.61
CA LYS A 69 3.72 -8.93 -47.77
C LYS A 69 2.47 -9.70 -48.27
N GLY A 70 1.27 -9.15 -48.12
CA GLY A 70 0.02 -9.76 -48.60
C GLY A 70 -0.43 -10.95 -47.76
N ARG A 71 -0.18 -10.90 -46.44
CA ARG A 71 -0.54 -11.96 -45.49
C ARG A 71 -1.97 -11.79 -44.98
N LEU A 72 -2.73 -12.88 -44.83
CA LEU A 72 -4.05 -12.84 -44.17
C LEU A 72 -3.92 -12.52 -42.69
N LEU A 73 -4.65 -11.51 -42.24
CA LEU A 73 -4.84 -11.26 -40.83
C LEU A 73 -6.23 -11.70 -40.37
N LYS A 74 -6.39 -11.93 -39.06
CA LYS A 74 -7.69 -12.25 -38.45
C LYS A 74 -8.73 -11.17 -38.76
N GLY A 75 -8.31 -9.89 -38.74
CA GLY A 75 -9.17 -8.75 -39.07
C GLY A 75 -9.71 -8.80 -40.50
N ASP A 76 -8.89 -9.21 -41.47
CA ASP A 76 -9.29 -9.31 -42.88
C ASP A 76 -10.42 -10.32 -43.08
N VAL A 77 -10.32 -11.48 -42.41
CA VAL A 77 -11.36 -12.52 -42.48
C VAL A 77 -12.64 -12.08 -41.77
N LEU A 78 -12.52 -11.41 -40.62
CA LEU A 78 -13.67 -10.89 -39.89
C LEU A 78 -14.39 -9.77 -40.65
N ALA A 79 -13.64 -8.92 -41.35
CA ALA A 79 -14.20 -7.90 -42.24
C ALA A 79 -14.91 -8.53 -43.45
N TYR A 80 -14.34 -9.59 -44.04
CA TYR A 80 -14.98 -10.35 -45.12
C TYR A 80 -16.31 -11.00 -44.71
N ILE A 81 -16.41 -11.48 -43.46
CA ILE A 81 -17.65 -12.04 -42.91
C ILE A 81 -18.67 -10.92 -42.55
N GLY A 82 -18.23 -9.66 -42.46
CA GLY A 82 -19.06 -8.53 -42.03
C GLY A 82 -19.24 -8.42 -40.51
N GLN A 83 -18.41 -9.12 -39.71
CA GLN A 83 -18.43 -8.98 -38.25
C GLN A 83 -17.78 -7.67 -37.77
N ILE A 84 -16.97 -7.04 -38.62
CA ILE A 84 -16.36 -5.74 -38.37
C ILE A 84 -16.87 -4.78 -39.44
N PRO A 85 -17.34 -3.57 -39.07
CA PRO A 85 -17.74 -2.59 -40.07
C PRO A 85 -16.52 -2.12 -40.89
N ALA A 86 -16.70 -1.96 -42.20
CA ALA A 86 -15.63 -1.58 -43.13
C ALA A 86 -14.95 -0.24 -42.75
N ASP A 87 -15.67 0.65 -42.07
CA ASP A 87 -15.20 1.96 -41.62
C ASP A 87 -14.47 1.93 -40.26
N TYR A 88 -14.43 0.80 -39.57
CA TYR A 88 -13.74 0.66 -38.29
C TYR A 88 -12.24 1.00 -38.35
N PRO A 89 -11.43 0.47 -39.30
CA PRO A 89 -10.01 0.81 -39.36
C PRO A 89 -9.75 2.28 -39.68
N SER A 90 -10.59 2.93 -40.50
CA SER A 90 -10.43 4.34 -40.85
C SER A 90 -10.79 5.26 -39.67
N THR A 91 -11.88 4.97 -38.96
CA THR A 91 -12.27 5.69 -37.74
C THR A 91 -11.24 5.53 -36.63
N GLN A 92 -10.72 4.31 -36.43
CA GLN A 92 -9.66 4.06 -35.44
C GLN A 92 -8.34 4.74 -35.80
N ALA A 93 -7.99 4.79 -37.08
CA ALA A 93 -6.81 5.55 -37.53
C ALA A 93 -6.97 7.05 -37.26
N ALA A 94 -8.17 7.60 -37.46
CA ALA A 94 -8.47 9.01 -37.16
C ALA A 94 -8.44 9.31 -35.66
N THR A 95 -8.98 8.43 -34.81
CA THR A 95 -8.91 8.60 -33.34
C THR A 95 -7.48 8.50 -32.83
N LEU A 96 -6.70 7.53 -33.32
CA LEU A 96 -5.29 7.41 -32.98
C LEU A 96 -4.49 8.63 -33.44
N ALA A 97 -4.75 9.17 -34.64
CA ALA A 97 -4.11 10.39 -35.11
C ALA A 97 -4.42 11.59 -34.18
N LYS A 98 -5.69 11.72 -33.76
CA LYS A 98 -6.11 12.75 -32.80
C LYS A 98 -5.43 12.60 -31.44
N LEU A 99 -5.33 11.39 -30.91
CA LEU A 99 -4.73 11.11 -29.59
C LEU A 99 -3.19 11.12 -29.62
N SER A 100 -2.58 10.87 -30.79
CA SER A 100 -1.12 10.87 -30.94
C SER A 100 -0.50 12.27 -30.83
N HIS A 101 -1.31 13.30 -31.09
CA HIS A 101 -0.93 14.68 -30.90
C HIS A 101 -1.65 15.20 -29.67
N LEU A 102 -0.89 15.61 -28.64
CA LEU A 102 -1.46 16.33 -27.50
C LEU A 102 -1.97 17.69 -28.01
N ASP A 103 -3.27 17.80 -28.20
CA ASP A 103 -3.89 19.06 -28.61
C ASP A 103 -3.95 20.01 -27.42
N LEU A 104 -2.95 20.89 -27.33
CA LEU A 104 -2.84 21.90 -26.28
C LEU A 104 -3.66 23.17 -26.58
N SER A 105 -4.38 23.23 -27.70
CA SER A 105 -5.06 24.45 -28.16
C SER A 105 -6.25 24.88 -27.30
N ASN A 106 -6.87 23.94 -26.58
CA ASN A 106 -8.04 24.19 -25.71
C ASN A 106 -7.72 24.07 -24.22
N ILE A 107 -6.45 24.23 -23.82
CA ILE A 107 -6.09 24.26 -22.40
C ILE A 107 -6.47 25.63 -21.84
N LYS A 108 -7.64 25.70 -21.19
CA LYS A 108 -7.94 26.78 -20.24
C LYS A 108 -6.99 26.58 -19.06
N ILE A 109 -5.98 27.44 -18.96
CA ILE A 109 -5.11 27.50 -17.79
C ILE A 109 -6.05 27.78 -16.61
N ALA A 110 -6.29 26.76 -15.78
CA ALA A 110 -6.91 26.99 -14.50
C ALA A 110 -5.99 27.98 -13.77
N PRO A 111 -6.52 29.11 -13.26
CA PRO A 111 -5.71 30.06 -12.51
C PRO A 111 -4.98 29.29 -11.42
N ALA A 112 -3.68 29.54 -11.28
CA ALA A 112 -2.85 28.94 -10.26
C ALA A 112 -3.61 29.01 -8.92
N PRO A 113 -3.71 27.91 -8.15
CA PRO A 113 -4.37 27.97 -6.86
C PRO A 113 -3.66 29.04 -6.04
N ALA A 114 -4.35 30.17 -5.87
CA ALA A 114 -3.95 31.18 -4.93
C ALA A 114 -3.78 30.46 -3.59
N ALA A 115 -2.69 30.76 -2.89
CA ALA A 115 -2.45 30.30 -1.53
C ALA A 115 -3.77 30.36 -0.74
N PRO A 116 -4.16 29.29 -0.03
CA PRO A 116 -5.51 29.15 0.47
C PRO A 116 -5.82 30.25 1.48
N VAL A 117 -6.59 31.23 1.04
CA VAL A 117 -7.32 32.16 1.91
C VAL A 117 -8.70 31.54 2.10
N ALA A 118 -9.00 31.23 3.36
CA ALA A 118 -10.19 30.53 3.80
C ALA A 118 -11.50 31.22 3.38
N ALA A 119 -12.40 30.45 2.75
CA ALA A 119 -13.87 30.53 2.82
C ALA A 119 -14.43 29.34 2.00
N ALA A 120 -14.69 28.19 2.62
CA ALA A 120 -16.02 27.81 3.12
C ALA A 120 -17.04 27.43 2.02
N GLU A 121 -16.80 26.28 1.38
CA GLU A 121 -17.86 25.33 1.05
C GLU A 121 -17.49 24.00 1.71
N GLU A 122 -18.05 23.79 2.90
CA GLU A 122 -17.86 22.60 3.72
C GLU A 122 -18.60 21.41 3.08
N ILE A 123 -17.88 20.57 2.34
CA ILE A 123 -18.14 19.14 2.50
C ILE A 123 -17.53 18.78 3.84
N VAL A 124 -18.34 18.92 4.89
CA VAL A 124 -18.08 18.30 6.19
C VAL A 124 -17.97 16.80 5.93
N ALA A 125 -16.74 16.34 5.68
CA ALA A 125 -16.36 15.00 6.08
C ALA A 125 -16.60 14.98 7.58
N LYS A 126 -17.79 14.52 7.97
CA LYS A 126 -18.17 14.31 9.36
C LYS A 126 -16.97 13.66 10.03
N PRO A 127 -16.36 14.28 11.06
CA PRO A 127 -15.23 13.66 11.72
C PRO A 127 -15.72 12.28 12.16
N LEU A 128 -15.20 11.24 11.51
CA LEU A 128 -15.56 9.89 11.88
C LEU A 128 -15.19 9.81 13.36
N PRO A 129 -16.14 9.48 14.24
CA PRO A 129 -15.83 9.41 15.65
C PRO A 129 -14.65 8.44 15.79
N MET A 130 -13.55 8.95 16.35
CA MET A 130 -12.35 8.15 16.61
C MET A 130 -12.46 7.65 18.02
N THR A 131 -12.41 6.33 18.19
CA THR A 131 -12.44 5.66 19.48
C THR A 131 -11.02 5.24 19.84
N SER A 132 -10.63 5.47 21.09
CA SER A 132 -9.37 4.97 21.63
C SER A 132 -9.58 3.64 22.37
N VAL A 133 -8.84 2.60 21.99
CA VAL A 133 -8.82 1.31 22.70
C VAL A 133 -7.45 1.13 23.32
N ALA A 134 -7.40 0.80 24.62
CA ALA A 134 -6.15 0.66 25.36
C ALA A 134 -6.08 -0.68 26.13
N ILE A 135 -4.91 -1.33 26.07
CA ILE A 135 -4.61 -2.57 26.81
C ILE A 135 -3.25 -2.43 27.51
N SER A 136 -3.16 -2.90 28.76
CA SER A 136 -1.90 -2.99 29.49
C SER A 136 -1.14 -4.28 29.16
N ILE A 137 0.15 -4.14 28.84
CA ILE A 137 1.03 -5.25 28.41
C ILE A 137 2.33 -5.20 29.21
N SER A 138 2.79 -6.37 29.67
CA SER A 138 4.07 -6.52 30.37
C SER A 138 5.21 -6.81 29.40
N LEU A 139 6.32 -6.07 29.50
CA LEU A 139 7.51 -6.26 28.65
C LEU A 139 8.62 -7.11 29.30
N ALA A 140 8.35 -7.74 30.44
CA ALA A 140 9.35 -8.51 31.19
C ALA A 140 9.96 -9.66 30.37
N ALA A 141 9.14 -10.36 29.58
CA ALA A 141 9.60 -11.45 28.73
C ALA A 141 10.56 -10.98 27.63
N VAL A 142 10.28 -9.84 27.00
CA VAL A 142 11.15 -9.21 26.00
C VAL A 142 12.49 -8.81 26.61
N LEU A 143 12.50 -8.21 27.79
CA LEU A 143 13.75 -7.86 28.48
C LEU A 143 14.57 -9.10 28.86
N SER A 144 13.90 -10.18 29.27
CA SER A 144 14.59 -11.45 29.58
C SER A 144 15.25 -12.07 28.34
N THR A 145 14.60 -12.00 27.18
CA THR A 145 15.17 -12.51 25.93
C THR A 145 16.27 -11.63 25.39
N GLN A 146 16.15 -10.31 25.52
CA GLN A 146 17.23 -9.38 25.19
C GLN A 146 18.51 -9.71 25.97
N LYS A 147 18.41 -9.94 27.29
CA LYS A 147 19.54 -10.37 28.12
C LYS A 147 20.11 -11.70 27.65
N LYS A 148 19.26 -12.71 27.41
CA LYS A 148 19.71 -14.03 26.90
C LYS A 148 20.43 -13.94 25.56
N LEU A 149 19.97 -13.07 24.64
CA LEU A 149 20.63 -12.89 23.34
C LEU A 149 21.95 -12.16 23.48
N GLN A 150 22.01 -11.17 24.37
CA GLN A 150 23.26 -10.49 24.69
C GLN A 150 24.28 -11.45 25.32
N ASP A 151 23.86 -12.33 26.22
CA ASP A 151 24.73 -13.28 26.90
C ASP A 151 25.23 -14.39 25.96
N ASN A 152 24.38 -14.90 25.06
CA ASN A 152 24.72 -16.03 24.19
C ASN A 152 25.38 -15.61 22.87
N LEU A 153 24.94 -14.51 22.27
CA LEU A 153 25.36 -14.10 20.93
C LEU A 153 26.15 -12.78 20.95
N GLY A 154 26.17 -12.05 22.06
CA GLY A 154 26.79 -10.72 22.14
C GLY A 154 26.03 -9.65 21.34
N VAL A 155 24.86 -9.98 20.78
CA VAL A 155 24.06 -9.08 19.94
C VAL A 155 22.91 -8.51 20.76
N THR A 156 22.87 -7.18 20.90
CA THR A 156 21.78 -6.45 21.54
C THR A 156 20.76 -6.00 20.51
N VAL A 157 19.60 -6.66 20.48
CA VAL A 157 18.45 -6.24 19.67
C VAL A 157 17.71 -5.10 20.38
N PRO A 158 17.41 -3.97 19.71
CA PRO A 158 16.68 -2.86 20.32
C PRO A 158 15.19 -3.19 20.50
N LEU A 159 14.58 -2.67 21.57
CA LEU A 159 13.15 -2.88 21.87
C LEU A 159 12.22 -2.42 20.72
N SER A 160 12.61 -1.38 19.98
CA SER A 160 11.87 -0.90 18.81
C SER A 160 11.72 -1.97 17.73
N ARG A 161 12.70 -2.88 17.57
CA ARG A 161 12.63 -3.97 16.59
C ARG A 161 11.58 -5.01 17.00
N PHE A 162 11.54 -5.39 18.28
CA PHE A 162 10.52 -6.31 18.79
C PHE A 162 9.12 -5.74 18.59
N LEU A 163 8.95 -4.45 18.84
CA LEU A 163 7.67 -3.78 18.65
C LEU A 163 7.29 -3.72 17.17
N ALA A 164 8.21 -3.33 16.28
CA ALA A 164 7.94 -3.29 14.84
C ALA A 164 7.55 -4.67 14.28
N VAL A 165 8.28 -5.73 14.65
CA VAL A 165 7.94 -7.09 14.20
C VAL A 165 6.60 -7.55 14.81
N ALA A 166 6.36 -7.25 16.09
CA ALA A 166 5.10 -7.59 16.73
C ALA A 166 3.92 -6.85 16.09
N THR A 167 4.10 -5.60 15.66
CA THR A 167 3.04 -4.84 14.96
C THR A 167 2.79 -5.39 13.58
N ASP A 168 3.84 -5.71 12.83
CA ASP A 168 3.71 -6.27 11.49
C ASP A 168 2.96 -7.61 11.53
N LEU A 169 3.35 -8.51 12.43
CA LEU A 169 2.69 -9.80 12.61
C LEU A 169 1.26 -9.68 13.16
N ALA A 170 1.02 -8.74 14.06
CA ALA A 170 -0.33 -8.53 14.59
C ALA A 170 -1.29 -8.00 13.51
N ASN A 171 -0.76 -7.29 12.51
CA ASN A 171 -1.51 -6.70 11.41
C ASN A 171 -1.92 -7.71 10.32
N ASP A 172 -1.23 -8.84 10.15
CA ASP A 172 -1.46 -9.74 9.01
C ASP A 172 -2.82 -10.48 9.06
N ASP A 173 -3.23 -11.00 10.21
CA ASP A 173 -4.37 -11.93 10.30
C ASP A 173 -5.66 -11.35 10.91
N LEU A 174 -5.93 -10.05 10.79
CA LEU A 174 -7.02 -9.42 11.55
C LEU A 174 -8.41 -9.86 11.06
N PRO A 175 -9.41 -9.99 11.95
CA PRO A 175 -10.75 -10.43 11.54
C PRO A 175 -11.35 -9.46 10.53
N ARG A 176 -12.02 -9.94 9.48
CA ARG A 176 -12.65 -9.08 8.46
C ARG A 176 -13.72 -8.15 9.07
N LEU A 177 -13.75 -6.89 8.62
CA LEU A 177 -14.84 -5.96 8.94
C LEU A 177 -16.13 -6.44 8.28
N ALA A 178 -17.24 -6.41 9.03
CA ALA A 178 -18.56 -6.76 8.50
C ALA A 178 -19.02 -5.83 7.35
N SER A 179 -18.47 -4.63 7.26
CA SER A 179 -18.75 -3.66 6.20
C SER A 179 -17.99 -3.93 4.90
N PHE A 180 -16.95 -4.77 4.91
CA PHE A 180 -16.06 -4.96 3.76
C PHE A 180 -16.55 -6.12 2.88
N LYS A 181 -17.03 -5.80 1.67
CA LYS A 181 -17.57 -6.78 0.71
C LYS A 181 -16.47 -7.65 0.11
N PRO A 182 -16.74 -8.94 -0.20
CA PRO A 182 -15.82 -9.81 -0.94
C PRO A 182 -15.53 -9.28 -2.34
N SER A 183 -14.27 -9.41 -2.76
CA SER A 183 -13.84 -9.07 -4.11
C SER A 183 -14.40 -10.08 -5.12
N ALA A 184 -14.44 -9.73 -6.40
CA ALA A 184 -14.91 -10.65 -7.45
C ALA A 184 -14.04 -11.91 -7.53
N ASP A 185 -12.74 -11.76 -7.31
CA ASP A 185 -11.78 -12.88 -7.32
C ASP A 185 -12.01 -13.79 -6.10
N GLU A 186 -12.20 -13.23 -4.90
CA GLU A 186 -12.57 -14.01 -3.70
C GLU A 186 -13.85 -14.83 -3.92
N LEU A 187 -14.87 -14.21 -4.52
CA LEU A 187 -16.13 -14.89 -4.83
C LEU A 187 -15.94 -15.97 -5.90
N PHE A 188 -15.10 -15.71 -6.89
CA PHE A 188 -14.79 -16.68 -7.93
C PHE A 188 -14.04 -17.88 -7.37
N ASP A 189 -13.04 -17.65 -6.53
CA ASP A 189 -12.28 -18.70 -5.86
C ASP A 189 -13.19 -19.52 -4.92
N GLU A 190 -14.12 -18.87 -4.21
CA GLU A 190 -15.15 -19.55 -3.41
C GLU A 190 -16.05 -20.45 -4.28
N VAL A 191 -16.43 -19.99 -5.47
CA VAL A 191 -17.18 -20.80 -6.46
C VAL A 191 -16.34 -21.97 -6.98
N LEU A 192 -15.02 -21.81 -7.08
CA LEU A 192 -14.09 -22.89 -7.41
C LEU A 192 -13.80 -23.84 -6.21
N GLY A 193 -14.32 -23.53 -5.02
CA GLY A 193 -14.20 -24.36 -3.82
C GLY A 193 -13.07 -23.96 -2.86
N ALA A 194 -12.48 -22.77 -3.01
CA ALA A 194 -11.56 -22.22 -2.02
C ALA A 194 -12.30 -21.83 -0.73
N GLU A 195 -11.61 -21.87 0.40
CA GLU A 195 -12.19 -21.42 1.67
C GLU A 195 -12.35 -19.89 1.69
N PRO A 196 -13.46 -19.36 2.26
CA PRO A 196 -13.69 -17.93 2.29
C PRO A 196 -12.66 -17.23 3.17
N ILE A 197 -12.05 -16.17 2.65
CA ILE A 197 -11.04 -15.39 3.36
C ILE A 197 -11.72 -14.59 4.50
N LYS A 198 -11.48 -15.04 5.73
CA LYS A 198 -12.04 -14.44 6.97
C LYS A 198 -11.12 -13.42 7.61
N THR A 199 -9.84 -13.43 7.26
CA THR A 199 -8.82 -12.52 7.78
C THR A 199 -8.46 -11.47 6.74
N SER A 200 -7.96 -10.33 7.20
CA SER A 200 -7.51 -9.24 6.35
C SER A 200 -6.36 -8.54 7.05
N ARG A 201 -5.41 -8.05 6.24
CA ARG A 201 -4.33 -7.22 6.75
C ARG A 201 -4.86 -5.86 7.19
N GLY A 202 -4.42 -5.39 8.34
CA GLY A 202 -4.68 -4.04 8.86
C GLY A 202 -3.40 -3.21 8.92
N ASP A 203 -3.55 -1.90 9.12
CA ASP A 203 -2.44 -0.95 9.21
C ASP A 203 -2.49 -0.21 10.55
N TYR A 204 -2.57 -0.96 11.66
CA TYR A 204 -2.62 -0.36 12.99
C TYR A 204 -1.21 -0.09 13.53
N ILE A 205 -1.02 1.11 14.09
CA ILE A 205 0.22 1.54 14.73
C ILE A 205 -0.07 1.82 16.21
N PRO A 206 0.50 1.04 17.14
CA PRO A 206 0.26 1.25 18.57
C PRO A 206 1.00 2.48 19.08
N GLU A 207 0.31 3.26 19.89
CA GLU A 207 0.88 4.32 20.70
C GLU A 207 1.24 3.78 22.08
N LEU A 208 2.50 3.94 22.47
CA LEU A 208 3.01 3.54 23.77
C LEU A 208 2.81 4.69 24.76
N ASN A 209 1.77 4.58 25.57
CA ASN A 209 1.61 5.46 26.71
C ASN A 209 2.19 4.75 27.94
N ALA A 210 3.47 5.02 28.22
CA ALA A 210 4.07 4.62 29.48
C ALA A 210 3.35 5.40 30.59
N PHE A 211 2.49 4.71 31.35
CA PHE A 211 1.92 5.29 32.55
C PHE A 211 3.05 5.39 33.56
N ASP A 212 3.66 6.58 33.69
CA ASP A 212 4.42 6.89 34.89
C ASP A 212 3.44 6.67 36.05
N ALA A 213 3.69 5.64 36.85
CA ALA A 213 2.93 5.42 38.07
C ALA A 213 2.84 6.78 38.78
N PRO A 214 1.65 7.21 39.27
CA PRO A 214 1.55 8.47 39.99
C PRO A 214 2.63 8.39 41.06
N LYS A 215 3.63 9.27 40.96
CA LYS A 215 4.71 9.37 41.94
C LYS A 215 3.98 9.36 43.27
N THR A 216 4.11 8.28 44.02
CA THR A 216 3.65 8.25 45.40
C THR A 216 4.32 9.47 45.98
N VAL A 217 3.52 10.50 46.28
CA VAL A 217 3.99 11.64 47.01
C VAL A 217 4.54 10.99 48.27
N ARG A 218 5.86 10.91 48.36
CA ARG A 218 6.53 10.59 49.61
C ARG A 218 5.92 11.58 50.57
N SER A 219 5.08 11.10 51.48
CA SER A 219 4.61 11.91 52.59
C SER A 219 5.88 12.52 53.16
N GLN A 220 5.97 13.85 53.11
CA GLN A 220 7.10 14.53 53.73
C GLN A 220 7.20 13.99 55.17
N PRO A 221 8.41 13.74 55.69
CA PRO A 221 8.54 13.32 57.08
C PRO A 221 7.84 14.39 57.91
N VAL A 222 6.76 14.00 58.60
CA VAL A 222 6.11 14.87 59.58
C VAL A 222 7.21 15.18 60.60
N THR A 223 7.58 16.45 60.69
CA THR A 223 8.44 16.91 61.78
C THR A 223 7.68 16.64 63.06
N GLU A 224 8.12 15.65 63.84
CA GLU A 224 7.57 15.41 65.16
C GLU A 224 7.77 16.69 65.98
N ASP A 225 6.67 17.28 66.43
CA ASP A 225 6.71 18.51 67.23
C ASP A 225 7.47 18.22 68.54
N LEU A 226 8.32 19.16 68.96
CA LEU A 226 9.13 19.06 70.19
C LEU A 226 8.29 18.74 71.44
N ILE A 227 6.98 19.05 71.40
CA ILE A 227 6.02 18.82 72.48
C ILE A 227 5.63 17.32 72.58
N ASP A 228 5.63 16.59 71.46
CA ASP A 228 5.41 15.13 71.45
C ASP A 228 6.67 14.36 71.91
N PHE A 229 7.86 14.90 71.67
CA PHE A 229 9.11 14.31 72.16
C PHE A 229 9.26 14.45 73.69
N LEU A 230 8.78 15.56 74.26
CA LEU A 230 8.85 15.82 75.70
C LEU A 230 7.71 15.18 76.50
N SER A 231 6.59 14.87 75.85
CA SER A 231 5.49 14.12 76.46
C SER A 231 5.73 12.61 76.33
N ALA A 232 6.77 12.12 77.01
CA ALA A 232 7.19 10.72 76.97
C ALA A 232 6.01 9.72 77.13
N LYS A 233 5.48 9.23 76.00
CA LYS A 233 4.59 8.08 75.94
C LYS A 233 5.04 7.19 74.78
N SER A 234 5.91 6.25 75.12
CA SER A 234 6.56 5.33 74.19
C SER A 234 5.54 4.39 73.52
N SER A 235 5.06 4.77 72.34
CA SER A 235 4.42 3.82 71.44
C SER A 235 5.48 3.22 70.51
N LYS A 236 5.77 1.94 70.71
CA LYS A 236 6.68 1.16 69.86
C LYS A 236 6.07 1.06 68.46
N LYS A 237 6.68 1.66 67.45
CA LYS A 237 6.34 1.40 66.05
C LYS A 237 7.56 0.87 65.29
N SER A 238 7.38 -0.32 64.75
CA SER A 238 8.34 -1.11 63.99
C SER A 238 8.78 -0.38 62.71
N VAL A 239 10.09 -0.34 62.48
CA VAL A 239 10.70 0.06 61.21
C VAL A 239 10.44 -1.05 60.17
N PRO A 240 9.82 -0.77 59.01
CA PRO A 240 9.91 -1.69 57.89
C PRO A 240 11.29 -1.51 57.24
N LYS A 241 12.06 -2.61 57.23
CA LYS A 241 13.31 -2.76 56.49
C LYS A 241 12.96 -2.64 55.00
N SER A 242 13.43 -1.60 54.33
CA SER A 242 13.37 -1.52 52.86
C SER A 242 14.41 -2.50 52.30
N SER A 243 13.95 -3.68 51.90
CA SER A 243 14.70 -4.58 51.04
C SER A 243 14.94 -3.89 49.70
N VAL A 244 16.19 -3.52 49.45
CA VAL A 244 16.71 -3.31 48.10
C VAL A 244 16.85 -4.68 47.48
N GLU A 245 15.80 -5.14 46.82
CA GLU A 245 15.87 -6.21 45.83
C GLU A 245 15.40 -5.60 44.51
N GLY A 246 16.21 -5.77 43.47
CA GLY A 246 15.89 -5.34 42.12
C GLY A 246 14.72 -6.13 41.57
N SER A 247 13.52 -5.74 41.95
CA SER A 247 12.32 -6.08 41.20
C SER A 247 12.11 -4.98 40.17
N SER A 248 12.47 -5.26 38.92
CA SER A 248 11.83 -4.62 37.78
C SER A 248 10.37 -5.09 37.74
N ASP A 249 9.62 -4.70 38.77
CA ASP A 249 8.24 -5.07 39.01
C ASP A 249 7.39 -4.43 37.93
N VAL A 250 7.06 -5.27 36.95
CA VAL A 250 5.86 -5.21 36.11
C VAL A 250 5.40 -3.79 35.79
N ALA A 251 6.24 -3.02 35.08
CA ALA A 251 5.76 -1.81 34.43
C ALA A 251 4.76 -2.25 33.36
N SER A 252 3.47 -2.21 33.71
CA SER A 252 2.36 -2.49 32.82
C SER A 252 2.23 -1.30 31.87
N ASN A 253 2.92 -1.36 30.74
CA ASN A 253 2.88 -0.32 29.72
C ASN A 253 1.52 -0.35 29.04
N VAL A 254 0.89 0.81 28.86
CA VAL A 254 -0.42 0.91 28.23
C VAL A 254 -0.22 1.16 26.75
N PHE A 255 -0.73 0.25 25.92
CA PHE A 255 -0.74 0.37 24.47
C PHE A 255 -2.11 0.87 24.05
N SER A 256 -2.15 2.03 23.38
CA SER A 256 -3.39 2.62 22.87
C SER A 256 -3.42 2.69 21.35
N LEU A 257 -4.62 2.59 20.78
CA LEU A 257 -4.88 2.76 19.36
C LEU A 257 -5.99 3.76 19.13
N THR A 258 -5.79 4.66 18.17
CA THR A 258 -6.79 5.62 17.68
C THR A 258 -7.39 5.10 16.38
N ILE A 259 -8.68 4.74 16.42
CA ILE A 259 -9.32 3.96 15.34
C ILE A 259 -10.71 4.54 15.02
N PRO A 260 -11.17 4.50 13.76
CA PRO A 260 -12.52 4.91 13.39
C PRO A 260 -13.60 4.00 13.99
N VAL A 261 -14.77 4.57 14.33
CA VAL A 261 -15.92 3.82 14.85
C VAL A 261 -16.34 2.71 13.89
N GLY A 262 -16.44 1.48 14.42
CA GLY A 262 -16.75 0.26 13.69
C GLY A 262 -15.62 -0.78 13.67
N GLU A 263 -14.39 -0.37 14.02
CA GLU A 263 -13.20 -1.25 14.00
C GLU A 263 -12.76 -1.74 15.39
N GLU A 264 -13.58 -1.54 16.42
CA GLU A 264 -13.23 -1.87 17.81
C GLU A 264 -12.86 -3.35 18.03
N ILE A 265 -13.52 -4.26 17.31
CA ILE A 265 -13.25 -5.70 17.41
C ILE A 265 -11.86 -6.02 16.84
N ARG A 266 -11.48 -5.39 15.72
CA ARG A 266 -10.15 -5.52 15.13
C ARG A 266 -9.08 -4.93 16.05
N ALA A 267 -9.35 -3.75 16.60
CA ALA A 267 -8.48 -3.08 17.55
C ALA A 267 -8.15 -3.97 18.76
N LYS A 268 -9.18 -4.58 19.36
CA LYS A 268 -9.02 -5.48 20.51
C LYS A 268 -8.23 -6.72 20.13
N ALA A 269 -8.58 -7.37 19.01
CA ALA A 269 -7.86 -8.55 18.52
C ALA A 269 -6.38 -8.25 18.23
N PHE A 270 -6.08 -7.07 17.66
CA PHE A 270 -4.72 -6.62 17.42
C PHE A 270 -3.93 -6.43 18.72
N LEU A 271 -4.50 -5.71 19.70
CA LEU A 271 -3.84 -5.47 20.99
C LEU A 271 -3.66 -6.77 21.80
N GLU A 272 -4.63 -7.69 21.72
CA GLU A 272 -4.52 -9.03 22.30
C GLU A 272 -3.39 -9.84 21.65
N ARG A 273 -3.22 -9.75 20.33
CA ARG A 273 -2.11 -10.42 19.62
C ARG A 273 -0.75 -9.81 19.95
N ILE A 274 -0.63 -8.49 20.02
CA ILE A 274 0.61 -7.86 20.48
C ILE A 274 0.93 -8.37 21.89
N LYS A 275 -0.07 -8.45 22.77
CA LYS A 275 0.09 -8.99 24.11
C LYS A 275 0.59 -10.44 24.08
N THR A 276 0.02 -11.32 23.26
CA THR A 276 0.48 -12.72 23.17
C THR A 276 1.89 -12.84 22.59
N LEU A 277 2.20 -12.10 21.52
CA LEU A 277 3.53 -12.11 20.90
C LEU A 277 4.64 -11.64 21.84
N LEU A 278 4.40 -10.54 22.57
CA LEU A 278 5.39 -9.97 23.49
C LEU A 278 5.52 -10.76 24.80
N SER A 279 4.47 -11.47 25.24
CA SER A 279 4.48 -12.22 26.50
C SER A 279 4.86 -13.69 26.36
N VAL A 280 4.37 -14.38 25.32
CA VAL A 280 4.53 -15.84 25.16
C VAL A 280 5.77 -16.17 24.35
N GLU A 281 6.00 -15.49 23.22
CA GLU A 281 7.05 -15.87 22.25
C GLU A 281 7.92 -14.70 21.75
N PRO A 282 8.56 -13.92 22.64
CA PRO A 282 9.42 -12.82 22.20
C PRO A 282 10.63 -13.26 21.36
N ALA A 283 11.04 -14.54 21.45
CA ALA A 283 12.14 -15.08 20.65
C ALA A 283 11.80 -15.21 19.16
N ARG A 284 10.53 -15.42 18.79
CA ARG A 284 10.12 -15.45 17.38
C ARG A 284 10.26 -14.11 16.70
N LEU A 285 10.23 -13.01 17.47
CA LEU A 285 10.28 -11.65 16.95
C LEU A 285 11.68 -11.21 16.50
N VAL A 286 12.69 -12.05 16.69
CA VAL A 286 14.10 -11.76 16.35
C VAL A 286 14.56 -12.42 15.06
N LEU A 287 13.88 -13.51 14.66
CA LEU A 287 14.13 -14.24 13.41
C LEU A 287 13.47 -13.55 12.22
#